data_AF-A0A832KNG9-F1
#
_entry.id   AF-A0A832KNG9-F1
#
_cell.length_a   1.000
_cell.length_b   1.000
_cell.length_c   1.000
_cell.angle_alpha   90.00
_cell.angle_beta   90.00
_cell.angle_gamma   90.00
#
_symmetry.space_group_name_H-M   'P 1'
#
loop_
_entity.id
_entity.type
_entity.pdbx_description
1 polymer ?
#
loop_
_entity_poly.entity_id
_entity_poly.type
_entity_poly.pdbx_seq_one_letter_code
_entity_poly.pdbx_strand_id
1 'polypeptide(L)'
;MKQNVKKFFLNFELIFSSMFLIVTTTLVMVNVIFRYFLNLGITWSEEVATGCFVWSVFLGAAAGYKLQIHVGVDMLVNMCPPTMKKIITIVVDSILLLINGYITYIAVIYLSLSYKKPTPVLNISTAYISSSILVGFALMTLYSIVFLIRDCKAPKELQGEV
;
A
#
# COMPACT_ATOMS: atom_id res chain seq x y z
N MET A 1 4.51 -28.26 -6.71
CA MET A 1 3.63 -27.29 -7.42
C MET A 1 2.81 -26.38 -6.49
N LYS A 2 2.16 -26.88 -5.42
CA LYS A 2 1.33 -26.05 -4.49
C LYS A 2 2.07 -24.91 -3.75
N GLN A 3 3.39 -25.02 -3.52
CA GLN A 3 4.17 -23.97 -2.85
C GLN A 3 4.41 -22.73 -3.71
N ASN A 4 4.61 -22.89 -5.03
CA ASN A 4 4.81 -21.76 -5.94
C ASN A 4 3.55 -20.93 -6.10
N VAL A 5 2.38 -21.58 -6.12
CA VAL A 5 1.08 -20.88 -6.19
C VAL A 5 0.82 -20.08 -4.91
N LYS A 6 1.10 -20.63 -3.72
CA LYS A 6 1.00 -19.87 -2.46
C LYS A 6 1.96 -18.68 -2.40
N LYS A 7 3.22 -18.83 -2.87
CA LYS A 7 4.17 -17.70 -2.97
C LYS A 7 3.70 -16.63 -3.96
N PHE A 8 3.13 -17.04 -5.09
CA PHE A 8 2.59 -16.13 -6.09
C PHE A 8 1.39 -15.33 -5.55
N PHE A 9 0.43 -16.00 -4.91
CA PHE A 9 -0.67 -15.34 -4.21
C PHE A 9 -0.21 -14.49 -3.02
N LEU A 10 0.93 -14.79 -2.42
CA LEU A 10 1.51 -13.93 -1.39
C LEU A 10 2.08 -12.64 -1.99
N ASN A 11 2.65 -12.69 -3.19
CA ASN A 11 3.45 -11.60 -3.76
C ASN A 11 2.73 -10.85 -4.89
N PHE A 12 1.43 -11.09 -5.08
CA PHE A 12 0.69 -10.46 -6.16
C PHE A 12 0.74 -8.93 -6.07
N GLU A 13 0.62 -8.36 -4.87
CA GLU A 13 0.68 -6.91 -4.63
C GLU A 13 1.98 -6.30 -5.16
N LEU A 14 3.11 -6.98 -4.91
CA LEU A 14 4.43 -6.56 -5.36
C LEU A 14 4.54 -6.63 -6.88
N ILE A 15 3.98 -7.68 -7.50
CA ILE A 15 3.96 -7.85 -8.96
C ILE A 15 3.15 -6.74 -9.62
N PHE A 16 1.94 -6.48 -9.12
CA PHE A 16 1.08 -5.41 -9.63
C PHE A 16 1.71 -4.03 -9.40
N SER A 17 2.23 -3.76 -8.21
CA SER A 17 2.93 -2.50 -7.91
C SER A 17 4.10 -2.27 -8.88
N SER A 18 4.96 -3.26 -9.06
CA SER A 18 6.11 -3.18 -9.98
C SER A 18 5.67 -2.96 -11.43
N MET A 19 4.61 -3.64 -11.87
CA MET A 19 4.05 -3.45 -13.21
C MET A 19 3.58 -2.02 -13.42
N PHE A 20 2.80 -1.46 -12.49
CA PHE A 20 2.34 -0.08 -12.56
C PHE A 20 3.51 0.92 -12.56
N LEU A 21 4.55 0.66 -11.78
CA LEU A 21 5.75 1.50 -11.72
C LEU A 21 6.51 1.53 -13.05
N ILE A 22 6.65 0.37 -13.71
CA ILE A 22 7.26 0.27 -15.04
C ILE A 22 6.45 1.06 -16.07
N VAL A 23 5.11 0.95 -16.03
CA VAL A 23 4.21 1.68 -16.92
C VAL A 23 4.35 3.19 -16.72
N THR A 24 4.27 3.68 -15.47
CA THR A 24 4.48 5.10 -15.15
C THR A 24 5.82 5.60 -15.65
N THR A 25 6.90 4.88 -15.35
CA THR A 25 8.27 5.27 -15.73
C THR A 25 8.41 5.36 -17.24
N THR A 26 7.92 4.36 -17.96
CA THR A 26 7.99 4.31 -19.43
C THR A 26 7.16 5.44 -20.06
N LEU A 27 5.95 5.69 -19.55
CA LEU A 27 5.10 6.79 -20.03
C LEU A 27 5.76 8.15 -19.83
N VAL A 28 6.33 8.40 -18.66
CA VAL A 28 7.02 9.66 -18.38
C VAL A 28 8.23 9.83 -19.30
N MET A 29 9.03 8.78 -19.50
CA MET A 29 10.17 8.82 -20.42
C MET A 29 9.75 9.11 -21.86
N VAL A 30 8.69 8.47 -22.34
CA VAL A 30 8.13 8.73 -23.68
C VAL A 30 7.63 10.17 -23.78
N ASN A 31 6.94 10.68 -22.76
CA ASN A 31 6.43 12.06 -22.73
C ASN A 31 7.58 13.07 -22.83
N VAL A 32 8.65 12.85 -22.07
CA VAL A 32 9.87 13.67 -22.12
C VAL A 32 10.47 13.67 -23.53
N ILE A 33 10.64 12.49 -24.15
CA ILE A 33 11.17 12.40 -25.53
C ILE A 33 10.28 13.16 -26.51
N PHE A 34 8.96 12.97 -26.46
CA PHE A 34 8.02 13.66 -27.36
C PHE A 34 8.05 15.17 -27.16
N ARG A 35 8.14 15.64 -25.92
CA ARG A 35 8.18 17.06 -25.61
C ARG A 35 9.44 17.74 -26.13
N TYR A 36 10.60 17.10 -26.01
CA TYR A 36 11.88 17.69 -26.42
C TYR A 36 12.20 17.48 -27.90
N PHE A 37 11.85 16.33 -28.49
CA PHE A 37 12.20 16.01 -29.88
C PHE A 37 11.09 16.35 -30.88
N LEU A 38 9.82 16.23 -30.48
CA LEU A 38 8.66 16.42 -31.37
C LEU A 38 7.91 17.73 -31.09
N ASN A 39 8.31 18.50 -30.06
CA ASN A 39 7.60 19.70 -29.57
C ASN A 39 6.09 19.47 -29.32
N LEU A 40 5.69 18.21 -29.11
CA LEU A 40 4.32 17.78 -28.89
C LEU A 40 4.24 17.22 -27.47
N GLY A 41 3.42 17.86 -26.62
CA GLY A 41 3.16 17.39 -25.26
C GLY A 41 1.96 16.45 -25.23
N ILE A 42 2.14 15.24 -24.69
CA ILE A 42 1.04 14.28 -24.51
C ILE A 42 0.38 14.56 -23.14
N THR A 43 -0.62 15.44 -23.10
CA THR A 43 -1.29 15.86 -21.85
C THR A 43 -2.00 14.72 -21.13
N TRP A 44 -2.62 13.79 -21.86
CA TRP A 44 -3.30 12.62 -21.26
C TRP A 44 -2.31 11.64 -20.60
N SER A 45 -1.06 11.59 -21.06
CA SER A 45 -0.06 10.66 -20.54
C SER A 45 0.35 11.02 -19.11
N GLU A 46 0.27 12.30 -18.73
CA GLU A 46 0.58 12.76 -17.38
C GLU A 46 -0.46 12.29 -16.36
N GLU A 47 -1.76 12.35 -16.73
CA GLU A 47 -2.84 11.84 -15.89
C GLU A 47 -2.76 10.31 -15.71
N VAL A 48 -2.50 9.57 -16.80
CA VAL A 48 -2.36 8.11 -16.74
C VAL A 48 -1.13 7.71 -15.92
N ALA A 49 0.01 8.37 -16.14
CA ALA A 49 1.23 8.09 -15.39
C ALA A 49 1.02 8.33 -13.89
N THR A 50 0.36 9.43 -13.52
CA THR A 50 0.02 9.75 -12.13
C THR A 50 -0.95 8.73 -11.53
N GLY A 51 -1.98 8.32 -12.27
CA GLY A 51 -2.90 7.28 -11.82
C GLY A 51 -2.19 5.95 -11.55
N CYS A 52 -1.39 5.46 -12.50
CA CYS A 52 -0.59 4.25 -12.33
C CYS A 52 0.43 4.38 -11.19
N PHE A 53 1.03 5.55 -11.00
CA PHE A 53 1.98 5.80 -9.92
C PHE A 53 1.32 5.64 -8.56
N VAL A 54 0.14 6.24 -8.37
CA VAL A 54 -0.62 6.15 -7.12
C VAL A 54 -1.01 4.69 -6.83
N TRP A 55 -1.44 3.93 -7.85
CA TRP A 55 -1.68 2.50 -7.72
C TRP A 55 -0.43 1.72 -7.29
N SER A 56 0.72 2.02 -7.90
CA SER A 56 2.00 1.42 -7.52
C SER A 56 2.35 1.68 -6.07
N VAL A 57 2.19 2.93 -5.61
CA VAL A 57 2.53 3.34 -4.24
C VAL A 57 1.66 2.62 -3.21
N PHE A 58 0.34 2.57 -3.40
CA PHE A 58 -0.55 1.94 -2.42
C PHE A 58 -0.41 0.42 -2.36
N LEU A 59 -0.25 -0.25 -3.51
CA LEU A 59 0.03 -1.69 -3.53
C LEU A 59 1.41 -2.00 -2.96
N GLY A 60 2.42 -1.17 -3.26
CA GLY A 60 3.76 -1.30 -2.69
C GLY A 60 3.77 -1.09 -1.18
N ALA A 61 3.01 -0.13 -0.68
CA ALA A 61 2.85 0.12 0.74
C ALA A 61 2.16 -1.05 1.45
N ALA A 62 1.13 -1.66 0.85
CA ALA A 62 0.48 -2.85 1.41
C ALA A 62 1.46 -4.04 1.50
N ALA A 63 2.26 -4.27 0.45
CA ALA A 63 3.34 -5.26 0.46
C ALA A 63 4.43 -4.96 1.51
N GLY A 64 4.77 -3.68 1.72
CA GLY A 64 5.70 -3.24 2.76
C GLY A 64 5.14 -3.42 4.18
N TYR A 65 3.84 -3.17 4.37
CA TYR A 65 3.15 -3.40 5.64
C TYR A 65 3.19 -4.87 6.04
N LYS A 66 3.01 -5.78 5.08
CA LYS A 66 3.15 -7.23 5.27
C LYS A 66 4.55 -7.67 5.73
N LEU A 67 5.60 -6.92 5.38
CA LEU A 67 6.96 -7.18 5.84
C LEU A 67 7.25 -6.59 7.24
N GLN A 68 6.25 -5.98 7.90
CA GLN A 68 6.38 -5.34 9.22
C GLN A 68 7.53 -4.31 9.26
N ILE A 69 7.65 -3.47 8.23
CA ILE A 69 8.70 -2.44 8.13
C ILE A 69 8.44 -1.25 9.11
N HIS A 70 7.60 -1.42 10.14
CA HIS A 70 7.38 -0.41 11.19
C HIS A 70 8.54 -0.39 12.21
N VAL A 71 9.77 -0.28 11.70
CA VAL A 71 11.03 -0.35 12.44
C VAL A 71 11.06 0.58 13.65
N GLY A 72 10.45 1.76 13.54
CA GLY A 72 10.40 2.73 14.64
C GLY A 72 9.61 2.26 15.87
N VAL A 73 8.51 1.52 15.68
CA VAL A 73 7.71 1.01 16.79
C VAL A 73 8.33 -0.27 17.38
N ASP A 74 8.86 -1.14 16.52
CA ASP A 74 9.60 -2.34 16.96
C ASP A 74 10.83 -1.98 17.82
N MET A 75 11.55 -0.89 17.52
CA MET A 75 12.70 -0.44 18.32
C MET A 75 12.30 -0.02 19.74
N LEU A 76 11.23 0.78 19.87
CA LEU A 76 10.67 1.20 21.17
C LEU A 76 10.20 -0.01 22.01
N VAL A 77 9.57 -0.99 21.35
CA VAL A 77 9.10 -2.23 21.99
C VAL A 77 10.27 -3.11 22.44
N ASN A 78 11.35 -3.15 21.67
CA ASN A 78 12.54 -3.96 21.98
C ASN A 78 13.38 -3.43 23.16
N MET A 79 13.22 -2.15 23.54
CA MET A 79 13.88 -1.59 24.74
C MET A 79 13.17 -1.95 26.06
N CYS A 80 11.99 -2.58 26.00
CA CYS A 80 11.18 -2.91 27.18
C CYS A 80 11.42 -4.34 27.70
N PRO A 81 11.21 -4.60 29.01
CA PRO A 81 11.31 -5.94 29.60
C PRO A 81 10.29 -6.92 28.99
N PRO A 82 10.56 -8.24 29.00
CA PRO A 82 9.87 -9.25 28.17
C PRO A 82 8.36 -9.33 28.40
N THR A 83 7.89 -9.15 29.64
CA THR A 83 6.46 -9.17 29.98
C THR A 83 5.73 -7.92 29.45
N MET A 84 6.39 -6.76 29.53
CA MET A 84 5.82 -5.49 29.07
C MET A 84 5.83 -5.42 27.54
N LYS A 85 6.86 -6.01 26.90
CA LYS A 85 6.98 -6.16 25.45
C LYS A 85 5.71 -6.76 24.83
N LYS A 86 5.20 -7.86 25.39
CA LYS A 86 3.98 -8.53 24.90
C LYS A 86 2.75 -7.63 24.92
N ILE A 87 2.54 -6.91 26.01
CA ILE A 87 1.39 -6.01 26.17
C ILE A 87 1.52 -4.85 25.17
N ILE A 88 2.70 -4.25 25.06
CA ILE A 88 2.95 -3.13 24.16
C ILE A 88 2.77 -3.55 22.69
N THR A 89 3.26 -4.72 22.28
CA THR A 89 3.05 -5.22 20.91
C THR A 89 1.57 -5.36 20.58
N ILE A 90 0.77 -5.95 21.46
CA ILE A 90 -0.68 -6.11 21.25
C ILE A 90 -1.38 -4.75 21.18
N VAL A 91 -0.99 -3.79 22.04
CA VAL A 91 -1.53 -2.43 22.03
C VAL A 91 -1.19 -1.71 20.73
N VAL A 92 0.07 -1.79 20.28
CA VAL A 92 0.52 -1.22 19.01
C VAL A 92 -0.26 -1.79 17.84
N ASP A 93 -0.36 -3.11 17.73
CA ASP A 93 -1.08 -3.77 16.64
C ASP A 93 -2.56 -3.43 16.65
N SER A 94 -3.16 -3.28 17.83
CA SER A 94 -4.55 -2.83 17.99
C SER A 94 -4.73 -1.39 17.51
N ILE A 95 -3.80 -0.49 17.86
CA ILE A 95 -3.81 0.91 17.41
C ILE A 95 -3.64 0.98 15.88
N LEU A 96 -2.69 0.24 15.32
CA LEU A 96 -2.48 0.18 13.87
C LEU A 96 -3.72 -0.36 13.13
N LEU A 97 -4.38 -1.37 13.68
CA LEU A 97 -5.63 -1.91 13.14
C LEU A 97 -6.73 -0.84 13.13
N LEU A 98 -6.89 -0.10 14.24
CA LEU A 98 -7.87 0.98 14.35
C LEU A 98 -7.59 2.11 13.35
N ILE A 99 -6.33 2.54 13.24
CA ILE A 99 -5.91 3.59 12.31
C ILE A 99 -6.17 3.14 10.86
N ASN A 100 -5.72 1.95 10.47
CA ASN A 100 -5.92 1.43 9.11
C ASN A 100 -7.40 1.22 8.78
N GLY A 101 -8.19 0.72 9.73
CA GLY A 101 -9.64 0.58 9.58
C GLY A 101 -10.35 1.92 9.40
N TYR A 102 -9.96 2.93 10.19
CA TYR A 102 -10.51 4.28 10.08
C TYR A 102 -10.16 4.94 8.74
N ILE A 103 -8.91 4.80 8.28
CA ILE A 103 -8.51 5.33 6.98
C ILE A 103 -9.25 4.61 5.85
N THR A 104 -9.46 3.29 5.95
CA THR A 104 -10.27 2.53 4.97
C THR A 104 -11.70 3.08 4.92
N TYR A 105 -12.31 3.39 6.06
CA TYR A 105 -13.64 4.01 6.12
C TYR A 105 -13.67 5.38 5.42
N ILE A 106 -12.69 6.25 5.72
CA ILE A 106 -12.56 7.55 5.04
C ILE A 106 -12.36 7.34 3.53
N ALA A 107 -11.57 6.35 3.11
CA ALA A 107 -11.33 6.06 1.69
C ALA A 107 -12.61 5.69 0.94
N VAL A 108 -13.54 4.94 1.56
CA VAL A 108 -14.86 4.65 0.99
C VAL A 108 -15.68 5.92 0.78
N ILE A 109 -15.71 6.80 1.77
CA ILE A 109 -16.40 8.10 1.67
C ILE A 109 -15.75 8.97 0.59
N TYR A 110 -14.42 8.97 0.53
CA TYR A 110 -13.69 9.75 -0.45
C TYR A 110 -13.96 9.25 -1.88
N LEU A 111 -14.09 7.94 -2.07
CA LEU A 111 -14.44 7.33 -3.36
C LEU A 111 -15.81 7.79 -3.85
N SER A 112 -16.82 7.84 -2.97
CA SER A 112 -18.16 8.28 -3.35
C SER A 112 -18.23 9.78 -3.67
N LEU A 113 -17.43 10.60 -3.00
CA LEU A 113 -17.25 12.03 -3.31
C LEU A 113 -16.47 12.24 -4.63
N SER A 114 -15.49 11.39 -4.90
CA SER A 114 -14.62 11.48 -6.09
C SER A 114 -15.32 11.05 -7.37
N TYR A 115 -16.38 10.23 -7.26
CA TYR A 115 -17.13 9.73 -8.42
C TYR A 115 -17.69 10.85 -9.31
N LYS A 116 -18.05 11.99 -8.70
CA LYS A 116 -18.63 13.15 -9.39
C LYS A 116 -17.60 14.15 -9.94
N LYS A 117 -16.30 13.90 -9.75
CA LYS A 117 -15.21 14.80 -10.18
C LYS A 117 -14.49 14.20 -11.38
N PRO A 118 -14.75 14.66 -12.62
CA PRO A 118 -14.00 14.23 -13.79
C PRO A 118 -12.57 14.80 -13.76
N THR A 119 -11.65 14.06 -14.37
CA THR A 119 -10.27 14.52 -14.62
C THR A 119 -10.25 15.60 -15.71
N PRO A 120 -9.38 16.62 -15.58
CA PRO A 120 -9.39 17.81 -16.44
C PRO A 120 -9.05 17.53 -17.90
N VAL A 121 -8.26 16.49 -18.22
CA VAL A 121 -7.88 16.17 -19.60
C VAL A 121 -8.70 15.00 -20.15
N LEU A 122 -8.69 13.84 -19.49
CA LEU A 122 -9.38 12.65 -20.01
C LEU A 122 -10.90 12.63 -19.73
N ASN A 123 -11.43 13.52 -18.87
CA ASN A 123 -12.83 13.48 -18.41
C ASN A 123 -13.27 12.12 -17.81
N ILE A 124 -12.32 11.29 -17.39
CA ILE A 124 -12.60 10.03 -16.69
C ILE A 124 -12.86 10.36 -15.22
N SER A 125 -13.78 9.60 -14.59
CA SER A 125 -14.06 9.75 -13.17
C SER A 125 -12.80 9.51 -12.33
N THR A 126 -12.47 10.46 -11.45
CA THR A 126 -11.33 10.36 -10.51
C THR A 126 -11.49 9.19 -9.53
N ALA A 127 -12.67 8.55 -9.50
CA ALA A 127 -12.92 7.31 -8.78
C ALA A 127 -11.88 6.22 -9.03
N TYR A 128 -11.28 6.15 -10.23
CA TYR A 128 -10.22 5.18 -10.51
C TYR A 128 -8.99 5.36 -9.59
N ILE A 129 -8.54 6.60 -9.40
CA ILE A 129 -7.40 6.90 -8.53
C ILE A 129 -7.81 6.74 -7.06
N SER A 130 -9.01 7.21 -6.69
CA SER A 130 -9.49 7.06 -5.31
C SER A 130 -9.70 5.59 -4.91
N SER A 131 -9.95 4.70 -5.87
CA SER A 131 -10.10 3.26 -5.60
C SER A 131 -8.78 2.60 -5.20
N SER A 132 -7.62 3.12 -5.63
CA SER A 132 -6.32 2.56 -5.21
C SER A 132 -6.07 2.76 -3.71
N ILE A 133 -6.52 3.91 -3.16
CA ILE A 133 -6.45 4.21 -1.73
C ILE A 133 -7.27 3.17 -0.96
N LEU A 134 -8.51 2.94 -1.40
CA LEU A 134 -9.39 1.96 -0.78
C LEU A 134 -8.78 0.56 -0.81
N VAL A 135 -8.27 0.12 -1.96
CA VAL A 135 -7.63 -1.19 -2.11
C VAL A 135 -6.40 -1.31 -1.20
N GLY A 136 -5.48 -0.33 -1.23
CA GLY A 136 -4.27 -0.36 -0.42
C GLY A 136 -4.55 -0.47 1.09
N PHE A 137 -5.42 0.40 1.61
CA PHE A 137 -5.76 0.39 3.03
C PHE A 137 -6.63 -0.80 3.45
N ALA A 138 -7.51 -1.30 2.57
CA ALA A 138 -8.25 -2.53 2.81
C ALA A 138 -7.29 -3.72 2.98
N LEU A 139 -6.27 -3.85 2.12
CA LEU A 139 -5.26 -4.89 2.25
C LEU A 139 -4.42 -4.73 3.53
N MET A 140 -3.96 -3.52 3.84
CA MET A 140 -3.24 -3.25 5.10
C MET A 140 -4.08 -3.61 6.33
N THR A 141 -5.37 -3.30 6.31
CA THR A 141 -6.31 -3.65 7.40
C THR A 141 -6.42 -5.16 7.56
N LEU A 142 -6.52 -5.92 6.44
CA LEU A 142 -6.51 -7.38 6.47
C LEU A 142 -5.20 -7.93 7.07
N TYR A 143 -4.04 -7.39 6.70
CA TYR A 143 -2.76 -7.78 7.31
C TYR A 143 -2.70 -7.44 8.79
N SER A 144 -3.22 -6.29 9.21
CA SER A 144 -3.27 -5.88 10.61
C SER A 144 -4.09 -6.86 11.47
N ILE A 145 -5.22 -7.36 10.94
CA ILE A 145 -6.02 -8.39 11.61
C ILE A 145 -5.23 -9.70 11.76
N VAL A 146 -4.52 -10.10 10.70
CA VAL A 146 -3.69 -11.32 10.72
C VAL A 146 -2.56 -11.20 11.74
N PHE A 147 -1.90 -10.04 11.83
CA PHE A 147 -0.85 -9.79 12.82
C PHE A 147 -1.40 -9.83 14.25
N LEU A 148 -2.52 -9.15 14.51
CA LEU A 148 -3.16 -9.17 15.82
C LEU A 148 -3.55 -10.60 16.28
N ILE A 149 -4.10 -11.41 15.37
CA ILE A 149 -4.43 -12.82 15.68
C ILE A 149 -3.19 -13.65 15.96
N ARG A 150 -2.11 -13.43 15.19
CA ARG A 150 -0.84 -14.14 15.37
C ARG A 150 -0.23 -13.81 16.73
N ASP A 151 -0.16 -12.53 17.06
CA ASP A 151 0.49 -12.03 18.28
C ASP A 151 -0.32 -12.39 19.54
N CYS A 152 -1.64 -12.63 19.39
CA CYS A 152 -2.49 -13.18 20.44
C CYS A 152 -2.30 -14.70 20.64
N LYS A 153 -2.02 -15.47 19.57
CA LYS A 153 -1.80 -16.94 19.63
C LYS A 153 -0.37 -17.33 20.03
N ALA A 154 0.62 -16.58 19.60
CA ALA A 154 2.02 -16.79 19.93
C ALA A 154 2.68 -15.42 20.01
N PRO A 155 2.89 -14.87 21.22
CA PRO A 155 3.65 -13.62 21.33
C PRO A 155 5.03 -13.84 20.72
N LYS A 156 5.55 -12.84 20.01
CA LYS A 156 6.92 -12.83 19.47
C LYS A 156 7.92 -13.16 20.59
N GLU A 157 8.20 -14.44 20.81
CA GLU A 157 9.33 -14.87 21.61
C GLU A 157 10.58 -14.47 20.82
N LEU A 158 11.22 -13.41 21.32
CA LEU A 158 12.66 -13.16 21.21
C LEU A 158 13.28 -13.51 19.85
N GLN A 159 13.05 -12.67 18.83
CA GLN A 159 14.02 -12.47 17.73
C GLN A 159 15.27 -11.73 18.25
N GLY A 160 15.90 -12.28 19.28
CA GLY A 160 17.31 -12.08 19.61
C GLY A 160 17.97 -13.43 19.41
N GLU A 161 19.11 -13.44 18.71
CA GLU A 161 19.87 -14.60 18.21
C GLU A 161 19.26 -15.17 16.91
N VAL A 162 19.80 -14.91 15.71
CA VAL A 162 21.20 -14.85 15.25
C VAL A 162 21.35 -13.83 14.13
#